data_AF-A0A4C1VDW3-F1
#
_entry.id   AF-A0A4C1VDW3-F1
#
_cell.length_a   1.000
_cell.length_b   1.000
_cell.length_c   1.000
_cell.angle_alpha   90.00
_cell.angle_beta   90.00
_cell.angle_gamma   90.00
#
_symmetry.space_group_name_H-M   'P 1'
#
loop_
_entity.id
_entity.type
_entity.pdbx_description
1 polymer ?
#
loop_
_entity_poly.entity_id
_entity_poly.type
_entity_poly.pdbx_seq_one_letter_code
_entity_poly.pdbx_strand_id
1 'polypeptide(L)'
;MHIGVAYAPEGVKNNVLNTLSAWSGFESPEPQLVRTLACLALLHALIQERRAYIPEGWSQWYDFEWGDVSACQRVVAKCGGGARSCAAGLCEALYAGRVSSLPDAGLLTVLVQDTLGEHTLSPSWKPRGLTAPLPYDKRLKTYASALSALPSLDTADLLGLPANCRIAWETKAAQNVLSGLKEKSAAEAHRLLAEACNEAALSERTCRDWFQKFKNGYFDVEDKNRSGTPKIYEDAELEELFEEDSSQTQKELALTLEVT
;
A
#
# COMPACT_ATOMS: atom_id res chain seq x y z
N MET A 1 11.75 -22.90 11.45
CA MET A 1 10.31 -22.56 11.55
C MET A 1 10.18 -21.11 11.08
N HIS A 2 10.01 -20.91 9.77
CA HIS A 2 9.75 -19.58 9.23
C HIS A 2 8.32 -19.20 9.62
N ILE A 3 8.20 -18.17 10.44
CA ILE A 3 6.92 -17.55 10.76
C ILE A 3 6.40 -16.96 9.45
N GLY A 4 5.45 -17.65 8.83
CA GLY A 4 4.68 -17.12 7.72
C GLY A 4 3.87 -15.95 8.25
N VAL A 5 4.33 -14.74 7.94
CA VAL A 5 3.50 -13.54 8.06
C VAL A 5 2.45 -13.69 6.97
N ALA A 6 1.25 -14.15 7.36
CA ALA A 6 0.08 -14.05 6.50
C ALA A 6 -0.17 -12.56 6.29
N TYR A 7 0.22 -12.04 5.13
CA TYR A 7 -0.12 -10.69 4.71
C TYR A 7 -1.65 -10.63 4.69
N ALA A 8 -2.22 -9.92 5.67
CA ALA A 8 -3.61 -9.49 5.61
C ALA A 8 -3.82 -8.79 4.26
N PRO A 9 -5.00 -8.90 3.64
CA PRO A 9 -5.19 -8.38 2.31
C PRO A 9 -5.00 -6.87 2.34
N GLU A 10 -3.98 -6.42 1.62
CA GLU A 10 -3.51 -5.04 1.64
C GLU A 10 -4.66 -4.09 1.30
N GLY A 11 -4.83 -3.04 2.10
CA GLY A 11 -5.72 -1.94 1.80
C GLY A 11 -7.02 -1.90 2.60
N VAL A 12 -7.47 -0.68 2.91
CA VAL A 12 -8.66 -0.40 3.72
C VAL A 12 -9.89 -1.10 3.14
N LYS A 13 -10.04 -1.08 1.81
CA LYS A 13 -11.15 -1.72 1.11
C LYS A 13 -11.27 -3.21 1.47
N ASN A 14 -10.19 -3.97 1.34
CA ASN A 14 -10.22 -5.41 1.56
C ASN A 14 -10.47 -5.73 3.03
N ASN A 15 -9.81 -4.98 3.92
CA ASN A 15 -9.93 -5.13 5.36
C ASN A 15 -11.38 -4.90 5.84
N VAL A 16 -12.01 -3.81 5.39
CA VAL A 16 -13.43 -3.52 5.66
C VAL A 16 -14.32 -4.64 5.13
N LEU A 17 -14.16 -5.04 3.86
CA LEU A 17 -15.02 -6.04 3.24
C LEU A 17 -14.92 -7.40 3.92
N ASN A 18 -13.72 -7.79 4.39
CA ASN A 18 -13.54 -9.02 5.16
C ASN A 18 -14.22 -8.96 6.52
N THR A 19 -14.08 -7.84 7.22
CA THR A 19 -14.75 -7.62 8.50
C THR A 19 -16.28 -7.71 8.34
N LEU A 20 -16.82 -7.08 7.29
CA LEU A 20 -18.26 -7.13 6.99
C LEU A 20 -18.73 -8.53 6.54
N SER A 21 -17.91 -9.24 5.78
CA SER A 21 -18.18 -10.62 5.36
C SER A 21 -18.31 -11.55 6.57
N ALA A 22 -17.41 -11.42 7.53
CA ALA A 22 -17.45 -12.16 8.79
C ALA A 22 -18.70 -11.84 9.64
N TRP A 23 -19.32 -10.68 9.44
CA TRP A 23 -20.56 -10.28 10.11
C TRP A 23 -21.82 -10.41 9.22
N SER A 24 -21.74 -11.14 8.11
CA SER A 24 -22.85 -11.30 7.16
C SER A 24 -24.14 -11.84 7.77
N GLY A 25 -24.07 -12.59 8.87
CA GLY A 25 -25.23 -13.09 9.62
C GLY A 25 -25.83 -12.11 10.64
N PHE A 26 -25.30 -10.89 10.76
CA PHE A 26 -25.85 -9.89 11.67
C PHE A 26 -27.16 -9.29 11.12
N GLU A 27 -28.21 -9.32 11.94
CA GLU A 27 -29.51 -8.77 11.60
C GLU A 27 -30.00 -7.82 12.71
N SER A 28 -30.57 -6.68 12.31
CA SER A 28 -31.22 -5.76 13.24
C SER A 28 -32.31 -4.95 12.52
N PRO A 29 -33.45 -4.66 13.19
CA PRO A 29 -34.47 -3.78 12.63
C PRO A 29 -34.04 -2.30 12.59
N GLU A 30 -32.95 -1.93 13.29
CA GLU A 30 -32.45 -0.56 13.43
C GLU A 30 -31.36 -0.24 12.39
N PRO A 31 -31.65 0.53 11.32
CA PRO A 31 -30.66 0.86 10.29
C PRO A 31 -29.46 1.66 10.83
N GLN A 32 -29.66 2.45 11.88
CA GLN A 32 -28.62 3.18 12.61
C GLN A 32 -27.56 2.24 13.19
N LEU A 33 -27.99 1.13 13.77
CA LEU A 33 -27.11 0.14 14.39
C LEU A 33 -26.25 -0.54 13.32
N VAL A 34 -26.88 -0.93 12.21
CA VAL A 34 -26.21 -1.56 11.06
C VAL A 34 -25.20 -0.59 10.44
N ARG A 35 -25.54 0.68 10.32
CA ARG A 35 -24.61 1.73 9.89
C ARG A 35 -23.44 1.90 10.85
N THR A 36 -23.69 1.88 12.16
CA THR A 36 -22.64 1.97 13.19
C THR A 36 -21.66 0.79 13.09
N LEU A 37 -22.16 -0.43 12.85
CA LEU A 37 -21.31 -1.60 12.60
C LEU A 37 -20.49 -1.46 11.32
N ALA A 38 -21.08 -0.95 10.23
CA ALA A 38 -20.34 -0.70 9.01
C ALA A 38 -19.20 0.31 9.23
N CYS A 39 -19.45 1.35 10.03
CA CYS A 39 -18.44 2.33 10.38
C CYS A 39 -17.39 1.80 11.35
N LEU A 40 -17.74 0.86 12.25
CA LEU A 40 -16.80 0.16 13.10
C LEU A 40 -15.83 -0.71 12.28
N ALA A 41 -16.32 -1.38 11.23
CA ALA A 41 -15.46 -2.10 10.29
C ALA A 41 -14.48 -1.15 9.59
N LEU A 42 -14.95 0.04 9.19
CA LEU A 42 -14.10 1.08 8.62
C LEU A 42 -13.04 1.58 9.61
N LEU A 43 -13.41 1.82 10.87
CA LEU A 43 -12.45 2.18 11.93
C LEU A 43 -11.36 1.11 12.05
N HIS A 44 -11.75 -0.16 12.16
CA HIS A 44 -10.81 -1.28 12.31
C HIS A 44 -9.81 -1.37 11.15
N ALA A 45 -10.29 -1.19 9.92
CA ALA A 45 -9.43 -1.15 8.75
C ALA A 45 -8.46 0.04 8.81
N LEU A 46 -8.95 1.26 9.08
CA LEU A 46 -8.11 2.45 9.13
C LEU A 46 -6.99 2.34 10.18
N ILE A 47 -7.29 1.85 11.40
CA ILE A 47 -6.27 1.70 12.44
C ILE A 47 -5.21 0.65 12.08
N GLN A 48 -5.59 -0.41 11.35
CA GLN A 48 -4.67 -1.46 10.90
C GLN A 48 -3.81 -0.99 9.74
N GLU A 49 -4.40 -0.43 8.68
CA GLU A 49 -3.65 0.02 7.50
C GLU A 49 -2.70 1.18 7.80
N ARG A 50 -3.02 2.03 8.79
CA ARG A 50 -2.10 3.08 9.26
C ARG A 50 -0.78 2.54 9.82
N ARG A 51 -0.68 1.26 10.20
CA ARG A 51 0.59 0.66 10.67
C ARG A 51 1.65 0.55 9.58
N ALA A 52 1.24 0.50 8.31
CA ALA A 52 2.18 0.52 7.20
C ALA A 52 3.02 1.81 7.16
N TYR A 53 2.53 2.88 7.77
CA TYR A 53 3.11 4.23 7.71
C TYR A 53 3.82 4.63 9.00
N ILE A 54 4.33 3.71 9.81
CA ILE A 54 5.11 4.07 11.02
C ILE A 54 6.42 4.79 10.62
N PRO A 55 6.75 5.97 11.21
CA PRO A 55 6.13 6.59 12.39
C PRO A 55 4.96 7.58 12.17
N GLU A 56 4.61 7.92 10.93
CA GLU A 56 3.60 8.93 10.59
C GLU A 56 2.16 8.47 10.82
N GLY A 57 1.90 7.17 10.64
CA GLY A 57 0.62 6.52 10.88
C GLY A 57 0.34 6.25 12.35
N TRP A 58 1.35 5.77 13.05
CA TRP A 58 1.40 5.52 14.49
C TRP A 58 2.84 5.73 14.94
N SER A 59 3.06 6.17 16.18
CA SER A 59 4.41 6.32 16.70
C SER A 59 5.16 4.98 16.84
N GLN A 60 4.42 3.88 17.00
CA GLN A 60 4.94 2.53 17.14
C GLN A 60 3.90 1.48 16.70
N TRP A 61 4.32 0.21 16.67
CA TRP A 61 3.43 -0.89 16.33
C TRP A 61 2.49 -1.22 17.51
N TYR A 62 1.19 -1.26 17.22
CA TYR A 62 0.16 -1.74 18.14
C TYR A 62 -0.53 -2.96 17.57
N ASP A 63 -0.81 -3.94 18.40
CA ASP A 63 -1.47 -5.17 17.98
C ASP A 63 -2.98 -5.06 18.16
N PHE A 64 -3.65 -4.35 17.24
CA PHE A 64 -5.10 -4.40 17.05
C PHE A 64 -5.49 -5.67 16.29
N GLU A 65 -6.29 -6.51 16.93
CA GLU A 65 -6.63 -7.85 16.48
C GLU A 65 -8.13 -7.98 16.23
N TRP A 66 -8.53 -9.12 15.66
CA TRP A 66 -9.93 -9.50 15.49
C TRP A 66 -10.72 -9.49 16.82
N GLY A 67 -10.04 -9.78 17.93
CA GLY A 67 -10.64 -9.76 19.26
C GLY A 67 -11.17 -8.37 19.65
N ASP A 68 -10.45 -7.31 19.30
CA ASP A 68 -10.81 -5.93 19.66
C ASP A 68 -12.06 -5.49 18.89
N VAL A 69 -12.09 -5.71 17.57
CA VAL A 69 -13.26 -5.38 16.74
C VAL A 69 -14.47 -6.26 17.06
N SER A 70 -14.26 -7.53 17.41
CA SER A 70 -15.33 -8.43 17.85
C SER A 70 -15.93 -8.01 19.18
N ALA A 71 -15.12 -7.51 20.12
CA ALA A 71 -15.60 -6.96 21.38
C ALA A 71 -16.43 -5.68 21.12
N CYS A 72 -15.93 -4.78 20.27
CA CYS A 72 -16.65 -3.57 19.85
C CYS A 72 -17.99 -3.90 19.17
N GLN A 73 -18.02 -4.91 18.30
CA GLN A 73 -19.24 -5.36 17.62
C GLN A 73 -20.32 -5.78 18.64
N ARG A 74 -19.93 -6.53 19.69
CA ARG A 74 -20.86 -6.95 20.76
C ARG A 74 -21.37 -5.77 21.59
N VAL A 75 -20.51 -4.78 21.84
CA VAL A 75 -20.91 -3.54 22.52
C VAL A 75 -21.94 -2.79 21.67
N VAL A 76 -21.62 -2.54 20.40
CA VAL A 76 -22.53 -1.87 19.46
C VAL A 76 -23.86 -2.62 19.39
N ALA A 77 -23.85 -3.94 19.21
CA ALA A 77 -25.06 -4.75 19.12
C ALA A 77 -25.97 -4.67 20.37
N LYS A 78 -25.40 -4.39 21.55
CA LYS A 78 -26.15 -4.19 22.80
C LYS A 78 -26.57 -2.74 23.03
N CYS A 79 -25.86 -1.78 22.44
CA CYS A 79 -26.22 -0.38 22.47
C CYS A 79 -27.36 -0.11 21.48
N GLY A 80 -28.61 -0.19 21.95
CA GLY A 80 -29.77 0.20 21.15
C GLY A 80 -29.76 1.70 20.77
N GLY A 81 -30.79 2.13 20.06
CA GLY A 81 -30.92 3.49 19.53
C GLY A 81 -30.57 4.66 20.47
N GLY A 82 -30.73 4.57 21.79
CA GLY A 82 -30.46 5.70 22.70
C GLY A 82 -29.04 5.83 23.26
N ALA A 83 -28.20 4.79 23.17
CA ALA A 83 -26.94 4.69 23.93
C ALA A 83 -25.68 4.63 23.02
N ARG A 84 -25.73 5.31 21.86
CA ARG A 84 -24.72 5.18 20.79
C ARG A 84 -23.45 6.00 20.98
N SER A 85 -23.53 7.18 21.59
CA SER A 85 -22.33 7.91 22.05
C SER A 85 -21.54 7.07 23.06
N CYS A 86 -22.23 6.28 23.89
CA CYS A 86 -21.60 5.30 24.77
C CYS A 86 -20.92 4.17 23.97
N ALA A 87 -21.48 3.74 22.84
CA ALA A 87 -20.86 2.71 22.01
C ALA A 87 -19.52 3.19 21.43
N ALA A 88 -19.45 4.42 20.91
CA ALA A 88 -18.21 5.00 20.41
C ALA A 88 -17.15 5.10 21.51
N GLY A 89 -17.50 5.65 22.69
CA GLY A 89 -16.57 5.76 23.82
C GLY A 89 -16.11 4.41 24.38
N LEU A 90 -16.97 3.39 24.37
CA LEU A 90 -16.59 2.03 24.77
C LEU A 90 -15.66 1.37 23.73
N CYS A 91 -15.91 1.58 22.43
CA CYS A 91 -15.01 1.10 21.38
C CYS A 91 -13.65 1.80 21.48
N GLU A 92 -13.64 3.11 21.74
CA GLU A 92 -12.41 3.87 22.01
C GLU A 92 -11.65 3.29 23.19
N ALA A 93 -12.32 3.03 24.32
CA ALA A 93 -11.68 2.44 25.50
C ALA A 93 -11.09 1.05 25.22
N LEU A 94 -11.76 0.22 24.42
CA LEU A 94 -11.26 -1.10 24.03
C LEU A 94 -9.98 -1.01 23.19
N TYR A 95 -9.95 -0.12 22.19
CA TYR A 95 -8.74 0.10 21.38
C TYR A 95 -7.65 0.84 22.16
N ALA A 96 -8.00 1.79 23.01
CA ALA A 96 -7.07 2.57 23.83
C ALA A 96 -6.30 1.68 24.82
N GLY A 97 -6.88 0.56 25.25
CA GLY A 97 -6.17 -0.46 26.03
C GLY A 97 -4.92 -1.03 25.35
N ARG A 98 -4.80 -0.90 24.01
CA ARG A 98 -3.61 -1.27 23.24
C ARG A 98 -2.63 -0.11 23.05
N VAL A 99 -3.10 1.14 23.15
CA VAL A 99 -2.34 2.33 22.78
C VAL A 99 -1.65 2.92 24.01
N SER A 100 -0.33 2.77 24.08
CA SER A 100 0.46 3.23 25.22
C SER A 100 1.02 4.65 25.09
N SER A 101 1.03 5.24 23.88
CA SER A 101 1.54 6.58 23.61
C SER A 101 0.43 7.63 23.65
N LEU A 102 0.64 8.75 24.35
CA LEU A 102 -0.36 9.83 24.48
C LEU A 102 -0.71 10.50 23.13
N PRO A 103 0.25 10.84 22.24
CA PRO A 103 -0.08 11.32 20.90
C PRO A 103 -0.93 10.32 20.09
N ASP A 104 -0.61 9.04 20.17
CA ASP A 104 -1.37 8.00 19.47
C ASP A 104 -2.77 7.82 20.05
N ALA A 105 -2.94 8.01 21.36
CA ALA A 105 -4.26 8.03 21.99
C ALA A 105 -5.12 9.18 21.45
N GLY A 106 -4.54 10.37 21.27
CA GLY A 106 -5.23 11.49 20.64
C GLY A 106 -5.60 11.22 19.17
N LEU A 107 -4.71 10.57 18.42
CA LEU A 107 -5.02 10.10 17.06
C LEU A 107 -6.18 9.09 17.05
N LEU A 108 -6.16 8.11 17.97
CA LEU A 108 -7.24 7.13 18.10
C LEU A 108 -8.58 7.83 18.35
N THR A 109 -8.62 8.82 19.26
CA THR A 109 -9.83 9.62 19.53
C THR A 109 -10.34 10.29 18.25
N VAL A 110 -9.46 10.88 17.43
CA VAL A 110 -9.85 11.50 16.16
C VAL A 110 -10.40 10.48 15.17
N LEU A 111 -9.77 9.30 15.04
CA LEU A 111 -10.24 8.24 14.15
C LEU A 111 -11.60 7.69 14.60
N VAL A 112 -11.80 7.51 15.91
CA VAL A 112 -13.08 7.10 16.49
C VAL A 112 -14.13 8.17 16.23
N GLN A 113 -13.83 9.45 16.44
CA GLN A 113 -14.79 10.52 16.15
C GLN A 113 -15.15 10.54 14.66
N ASP A 114 -14.17 10.47 13.77
CA ASP A 114 -14.38 10.51 12.32
C ASP A 114 -15.30 9.39 11.80
N THR A 115 -15.21 8.20 12.41
CA THR A 115 -15.93 6.99 11.96
C THR A 115 -17.14 6.63 12.80
N LEU A 116 -17.14 6.87 14.11
CA LEU A 116 -18.21 6.50 15.05
C LEU A 116 -18.88 7.72 15.72
N GLY A 117 -18.49 8.95 15.36
CA GLY A 117 -19.15 10.17 15.81
C GLY A 117 -20.59 10.28 15.34
N GLU A 118 -21.38 11.12 16.03
CA GLU A 118 -22.82 11.28 15.74
C GLU A 118 -23.09 11.76 14.30
N HIS A 119 -22.18 12.54 13.73
CA HIS A 119 -22.28 13.03 12.35
C HIS A 119 -22.31 11.92 11.31
N THR A 120 -21.76 10.74 11.61
CA THR A 120 -21.69 9.63 10.66
C THR A 120 -23.05 9.03 10.35
N LEU A 121 -24.04 9.27 11.22
CA LEU A 121 -25.43 8.87 11.04
C LEU A 121 -26.20 9.80 10.08
N SER A 122 -25.65 10.97 9.76
CA SER A 122 -26.26 11.85 8.77
C SER A 122 -26.37 11.13 7.42
N PRO A 123 -27.54 11.16 6.75
CA PRO A 123 -27.71 10.59 5.41
C PRO A 123 -26.79 11.22 4.36
N SER A 124 -26.29 12.43 4.59
CA SER A 124 -25.36 13.13 3.69
C SER A 124 -23.89 12.84 3.98
N TRP A 125 -23.58 12.18 5.11
CA TRP A 125 -22.19 11.93 5.48
C TRP A 125 -21.53 10.91 4.57
N LYS A 126 -20.29 11.20 4.21
CA LYS A 126 -19.44 10.39 3.34
C LYS A 126 -18.12 10.13 4.07
N PRO A 127 -17.70 8.87 4.25
CA PRO A 127 -16.37 8.59 4.76
C PRO A 127 -15.31 9.01 3.75
N ARG A 128 -14.08 9.24 4.23
CA ARG A 128 -12.92 9.52 3.37
C ARG A 128 -12.75 8.42 2.31
N GLY A 129 -12.36 8.82 1.11
CA GLY A 129 -12.22 7.92 -0.03
C GLY A 129 -13.52 7.50 -0.73
N LEU A 130 -14.71 7.88 -0.24
CA LEU A 130 -15.97 7.68 -0.97
C LEU A 130 -16.52 8.99 -1.56
N THR A 131 -17.09 8.90 -2.75
CA THR A 131 -17.75 10.02 -3.44
C THR A 131 -19.24 10.12 -3.09
N ALA A 132 -19.84 9.02 -2.65
CA ALA A 132 -21.23 8.87 -2.26
C ALA A 132 -21.38 8.61 -0.75
N PRO A 133 -22.50 9.02 -0.13
CA PRO A 133 -22.75 8.71 1.27
C PRO A 133 -23.00 7.21 1.48
N LEU A 134 -22.75 6.74 2.70
CA LEU A 134 -23.16 5.37 3.06
C LEU A 134 -24.69 5.25 3.02
N PRO A 135 -25.23 4.05 2.75
CA PRO A 135 -26.67 3.82 2.77
C PRO A 135 -27.24 3.92 4.20
N TYR A 136 -28.56 3.97 4.29
CA TYR A 136 -29.29 3.91 5.55
C TYR A 136 -30.27 2.74 5.53
N ASP A 137 -29.70 1.54 5.43
CA ASP A 137 -30.41 0.28 5.25
C ASP A 137 -30.24 -0.61 6.48
N LYS A 138 -31.10 -1.62 6.63
CA LYS A 138 -31.06 -2.64 7.69
C LYS A 138 -30.16 -3.82 7.31
N ARG A 139 -29.69 -3.88 6.06
CA ARG A 139 -28.89 -4.98 5.52
C ARG A 139 -27.43 -4.58 5.43
N LEU A 140 -26.57 -5.27 6.17
CA LEU A 140 -25.13 -5.02 6.15
C LEU A 140 -24.51 -5.16 4.74
N LYS A 141 -25.06 -6.07 3.92
CA LYS A 141 -24.66 -6.27 2.52
C LYS A 141 -24.70 -4.99 1.68
N THR A 142 -25.65 -4.09 1.93
CA THR A 142 -25.74 -2.83 1.18
C THR A 142 -24.58 -1.88 1.49
N TYR A 143 -24.11 -1.88 2.74
CA TYR A 143 -22.93 -1.14 3.15
C TYR A 143 -21.67 -1.75 2.54
N ALA A 144 -21.56 -3.08 2.52
CA ALA A 144 -20.45 -3.76 1.84
C ALA A 144 -20.39 -3.39 0.35
N SER A 145 -21.54 -3.32 -0.34
CA SER A 145 -21.60 -2.84 -1.72
C SER A 145 -21.15 -1.38 -1.86
N ALA A 146 -21.56 -0.49 -0.95
CA ALA A 146 -21.13 0.91 -0.96
C ALA A 146 -19.62 1.07 -0.69
N LEU A 147 -19.10 0.34 0.30
CA LEU A 147 -17.69 0.36 0.70
C LEU A 147 -16.78 -0.34 -0.34
N SER A 148 -17.33 -1.15 -1.24
CA SER A 148 -16.58 -1.69 -2.37
C SER A 148 -16.11 -0.62 -3.37
N ALA A 149 -16.70 0.58 -3.32
CA ALA A 149 -16.29 1.74 -4.10
C ALA A 149 -15.06 2.48 -3.54
N LEU A 150 -14.54 2.07 -2.37
CA LEU A 150 -13.24 2.55 -1.88
C LEU A 150 -12.13 2.29 -2.91
N PRO A 151 -11.07 3.12 -2.95
CA PRO A 151 -9.96 2.91 -3.87
C PRO A 151 -9.25 1.60 -3.57
N SER A 152 -8.72 0.95 -4.61
CA SER A 152 -7.95 -0.30 -4.46
C SER A 152 -6.58 -0.08 -3.82
N LEU A 153 -6.04 1.14 -3.94
CA LEU A 153 -4.80 1.55 -3.30
C LEU A 153 -5.11 2.61 -2.25
N ASP A 154 -4.64 2.40 -1.03
CA ASP A 154 -4.85 3.34 0.06
C ASP A 154 -4.15 4.66 -0.22
N THR A 155 -4.89 5.77 -0.14
CA THR A 155 -4.33 7.12 -0.25
C THR A 155 -4.00 7.69 1.12
N ALA A 156 -3.04 8.62 1.16
CA ALA A 156 -2.75 9.35 2.39
C ALA A 156 -4.01 10.02 2.94
N ASP A 157 -4.80 10.66 2.05
CA ASP A 157 -6.09 11.24 2.40
C ASP A 157 -7.06 10.23 3.03
N LEU A 158 -7.24 9.05 2.42
CA LEU A 158 -8.10 7.98 2.95
C LEU A 158 -7.72 7.62 4.40
N LEU A 159 -6.42 7.48 4.66
CA LEU A 159 -5.89 7.13 5.97
C LEU A 159 -5.89 8.32 6.95
N GLY A 160 -6.19 9.55 6.52
CA GLY A 160 -6.06 10.75 7.34
C GLY A 160 -4.59 11.11 7.60
N LEU A 161 -3.73 10.91 6.60
CA LEU A 161 -2.31 11.22 6.61
C LEU A 161 -2.00 12.45 5.74
N PRO A 162 -0.99 13.25 6.13
CA PRO A 162 -0.42 14.29 5.27
C PRO A 162 0.04 13.73 3.90
N ALA A 163 -0.12 14.52 2.84
CA ALA A 163 0.21 14.10 1.46
C ALA A 163 1.68 13.69 1.28
N ASN A 164 2.60 14.28 2.04
CA ASN A 164 4.03 13.96 2.02
C ASN A 164 4.38 12.59 2.63
N CYS A 165 3.52 12.02 3.48
CA CYS A 165 3.78 10.72 4.11
C CYS A 165 3.90 9.58 3.09
N ARG A 166 3.22 9.68 1.94
CA ARG A 166 3.34 8.67 0.88
C ARG A 166 4.75 8.64 0.29
N ILE A 167 5.31 9.80 -0.04
CA ILE A 167 6.67 9.90 -0.59
C ILE A 167 7.68 9.37 0.43
N ALA A 168 7.50 9.71 1.71
CA ALA A 168 8.36 9.20 2.78
C ALA A 168 8.28 7.66 2.90
N TRP A 169 7.08 7.09 2.85
CA TRP A 169 6.86 5.65 2.86
C TRP A 169 7.48 4.95 1.64
N GLU A 170 7.23 5.48 0.43
CA GLU A 170 7.79 4.95 -0.83
C GLU A 170 9.32 4.99 -0.80
N THR A 171 9.90 6.09 -0.31
CA THR A 171 11.35 6.24 -0.17
C THR A 171 11.91 5.22 0.82
N LYS A 172 11.26 5.02 1.98
CA LYS A 172 11.67 4.05 2.99
C LYS A 172 11.52 2.61 2.49
N ALA A 173 10.45 2.30 1.77
CA ALA A 173 10.24 0.99 1.15
C ALA A 173 11.31 0.70 0.11
N ALA A 174 11.61 1.67 -0.77
CA ALA A 174 12.70 1.57 -1.74
C ALA A 174 14.05 1.36 -1.04
N GLN A 175 14.35 2.11 0.02
CA GLN A 175 15.56 1.94 0.82
C GLN A 175 15.66 0.56 1.49
N ASN A 176 14.55 0.00 1.97
CA ASN A 176 14.50 -1.34 2.56
C ASN A 176 14.76 -2.42 1.50
N VAL A 177 14.14 -2.31 0.31
CA VAL A 177 14.41 -3.22 -0.82
C VAL A 177 15.88 -3.11 -1.22
N LEU A 178 16.40 -1.89 -1.33
CA LEU A 178 17.80 -1.62 -1.66
C LEU A 178 18.75 -2.27 -0.64
N SER A 179 18.45 -2.12 0.65
CA SER A 179 19.25 -2.68 1.74
C SER A 179 19.17 -4.21 1.76
N GLY A 180 17.97 -4.79 1.58
CA GLY A 180 17.79 -6.23 1.46
C GLY A 180 18.51 -6.81 0.24
N LEU A 181 18.52 -6.11 -0.89
CA LEU A 181 19.34 -6.48 -2.05
C LEU A 181 20.84 -6.38 -1.72
N LYS A 182 21.28 -5.33 -1.00
CA LYS A 182 22.66 -5.23 -0.53
C LYS A 182 23.05 -6.39 0.39
N GLU A 183 22.14 -7.06 1.07
CA GLU A 183 22.49 -8.18 1.95
C GLU A 183 22.54 -9.54 1.23
N LYS A 184 21.89 -9.66 0.06
CA LYS A 184 21.83 -10.91 -0.71
C LYS A 184 23.10 -11.20 -1.51
N SER A 185 23.24 -12.45 -1.95
CA SER A 185 24.29 -12.82 -2.90
C SER A 185 23.94 -12.36 -4.32
N ALA A 186 24.95 -12.16 -5.17
CA ALA A 186 24.73 -11.76 -6.57
C ALA A 186 23.86 -12.75 -7.36
N ALA A 187 23.93 -14.05 -7.01
CA ALA A 187 23.12 -15.10 -7.62
C ALA A 187 21.63 -15.01 -7.21
N GLU A 188 21.34 -14.67 -5.96
CA GLU A 188 19.96 -14.47 -5.48
C GLU A 188 19.35 -13.18 -6.02
N ALA A 189 20.14 -12.11 -6.12
CA ALA A 189 19.71 -10.87 -6.76
C ALA A 189 19.36 -11.11 -8.24
N HIS A 190 20.18 -11.87 -8.97
CA HIS A 190 19.90 -12.25 -10.36
C HIS A 190 18.61 -13.06 -10.49
N ARG A 191 18.40 -14.05 -9.60
CA ARG A 191 17.18 -14.87 -9.61
C ARG A 191 15.92 -14.03 -9.42
N LEU A 192 15.94 -13.07 -8.50
CA LEU A 192 14.80 -12.19 -8.23
C LEU A 192 14.53 -11.21 -9.38
N LEU A 193 15.58 -10.69 -10.02
CA LEU A 193 15.44 -9.81 -11.19
C LEU A 193 14.92 -10.55 -12.41
N ALA A 194 15.35 -11.79 -12.63
CA ALA A 194 14.83 -12.64 -13.71
C ALA A 194 13.34 -12.97 -13.52
N GLU A 195 12.92 -13.20 -12.27
CA GLU A 195 11.53 -13.47 -11.91
C GLU A 195 10.63 -12.22 -12.04
N ALA A 196 11.16 -11.02 -11.78
CA ALA A 196 10.41 -9.76 -11.87
C ALA A 196 10.36 -9.16 -13.30
N CYS A 197 11.36 -9.40 -14.15
CA CYS A 197 11.54 -8.69 -15.41
C CYS A 197 11.37 -9.54 -16.70
N ASN A 198 11.06 -10.84 -16.60
CA ASN A 198 10.81 -11.73 -17.74
C ASN A 198 11.89 -11.64 -18.87
N GLU A 199 11.55 -11.68 -20.17
CA GLU A 199 12.49 -11.72 -21.31
C GLU A 199 13.47 -10.53 -21.41
N ALA A 200 13.27 -9.46 -20.65
CA ALA A 200 14.20 -8.33 -20.54
C ALA A 200 15.28 -8.55 -19.45
N ALA A 201 15.36 -9.75 -18.86
CA ALA A 201 16.31 -10.05 -17.81
C ALA A 201 17.77 -9.98 -18.31
N LEU A 202 18.57 -9.15 -17.64
CA LEU A 202 20.02 -9.06 -17.85
C LEU A 202 20.69 -10.42 -17.67
N SER A 203 21.74 -10.71 -18.45
CA SER A 203 22.52 -11.94 -18.27
C SER A 203 23.05 -12.07 -16.84
N GLU A 204 23.22 -13.30 -16.34
CA GLU A 204 23.77 -13.56 -14.99
C GLU A 204 25.10 -12.83 -14.74
N ARG A 205 25.94 -12.76 -15.77
CA ARG A 205 27.22 -12.05 -15.73
C ARG A 205 27.02 -10.54 -15.55
N THR A 206 26.15 -9.94 -16.36
CA THR A 206 25.80 -8.52 -16.25
C THR A 206 25.20 -8.21 -14.88
N CYS A 207 24.34 -9.10 -14.37
CA CYS A 207 23.74 -8.94 -13.05
C CYS A 207 24.79 -9.01 -11.93
N ARG A 208 25.76 -9.93 -12.01
CA ARG A 208 26.87 -10.02 -11.04
C ARG A 208 27.74 -8.77 -11.05
N ASP A 209 28.08 -8.27 -12.24
CA ASP A 209 28.90 -7.06 -12.41
C ASP A 209 28.19 -5.81 -11.87
N TRP A 210 26.89 -5.66 -12.18
CA TRP A 210 26.05 -4.58 -11.64
C TRP A 210 25.90 -4.70 -10.13
N PHE A 211 25.69 -5.90 -9.60
CA PHE A 211 25.57 -6.14 -8.16
C PHE A 211 26.86 -5.81 -7.41
N GLN A 212 28.02 -6.11 -7.99
CA GLN A 212 29.31 -5.73 -7.43
C GLN A 212 29.55 -4.21 -7.46
N LYS A 213 29.24 -3.54 -8.57
CA LYS A 213 29.28 -2.07 -8.67
C LYS A 213 28.40 -1.42 -7.60
N PHE A 214 27.18 -1.94 -7.45
CA PHE A 214 26.22 -1.51 -6.45
C PHE A 214 26.73 -1.71 -5.00
N LYS A 215 27.31 -2.87 -4.67
CA LYS A 215 27.96 -3.14 -3.37
C LYS A 215 29.09 -2.16 -3.06
N ASN A 216 29.80 -1.70 -4.09
CA ASN A 216 30.91 -0.77 -3.98
C ASN A 216 30.48 0.71 -3.98
N GLY A 217 29.17 0.99 -3.87
CA GLY A 217 28.64 2.35 -3.77
C GLY A 217 28.53 3.09 -5.10
N TYR A 218 28.57 2.37 -6.23
CA TYR A 218 28.41 2.94 -7.55
C TYR A 218 26.91 3.03 -7.91
N PHE A 219 26.31 4.20 -7.67
CA PHE A 219 24.89 4.49 -7.95
C PHE A 219 24.67 5.40 -9.16
N ASP A 220 25.75 5.78 -9.82
CA ASP A 220 25.72 6.59 -11.03
C ASP A 220 25.10 5.79 -12.18
N VAL A 221 24.03 6.34 -12.74
CA VAL A 221 23.20 5.72 -13.80
C VAL A 221 23.56 6.25 -15.18
N GLU A 222 24.47 7.22 -15.27
CA GLU A 222 24.92 7.75 -16.55
C GLU A 222 25.78 6.73 -17.29
N ASP A 223 25.57 6.61 -18.60
CA ASP A 223 26.36 5.74 -19.46
C ASP A 223 27.78 6.27 -19.54
N LYS A 224 28.71 5.57 -18.89
CA LYS A 224 30.13 5.84 -19.07
C LYS A 224 30.52 5.57 -20.52
N ASN A 225 31.27 6.49 -21.11
CA ASN A 225 31.95 6.27 -22.38
C ASN A 225 32.66 4.91 -22.34
N ARG A 226 32.23 4.00 -23.23
CA ARG A 226 32.75 2.64 -23.28
C ARG A 226 34.27 2.72 -23.49
N SER A 227 35.04 2.09 -22.61
CA SER A 227 36.48 1.91 -22.80
C SER A 227 36.73 0.81 -23.85
N GLY A 228 36.24 1.03 -25.06
CA GLY A 228 36.56 0.22 -26.22
C GLY A 228 37.78 0.76 -26.94
N THR A 229 38.46 -0.11 -27.68
CA THR A 229 39.41 0.29 -28.73
C THR A 229 38.76 1.39 -29.58
N PRO A 230 39.45 2.51 -29.86
CA PRO A 230 38.90 3.56 -30.71
C PRO A 230 38.39 2.94 -32.01
N LYS A 231 37.11 3.11 -32.31
CA LYS A 231 36.58 2.73 -33.63
C LYS A 231 37.08 3.79 -34.60
N ILE A 232 38.15 3.47 -35.33
CA ILE A 232 38.60 4.28 -36.46
C ILE A 232 37.73 3.85 -37.62
N TYR A 233 36.85 4.73 -38.07
CA TYR A 233 36.09 4.55 -39.29
C TYR A 233 36.92 5.14 -40.43
N GLU A 234 37.23 4.33 -41.45
CA GLU A 234 37.92 4.84 -42.65
C GLU A 234 36.95 5.61 -43.56
N ASP A 235 35.64 5.44 -43.34
CA ASP A 235 34.56 6.00 -44.13
C ASP A 235 33.69 6.93 -43.28
N ALA A 236 33.53 8.17 -43.74
CA ALA A 236 32.74 9.20 -43.09
C ALA A 236 31.23 8.89 -43.11
N GLU A 237 30.74 8.19 -44.14
CA GLU A 237 29.32 7.80 -44.22
C GLU A 237 28.99 6.71 -43.19
N LEU A 238 29.94 5.81 -42.90
CA LEU A 238 29.80 4.83 -41.82
C LEU A 238 29.85 5.49 -40.44
N GLU A 239 30.67 6.52 -40.26
CA GLU A 239 30.76 7.25 -38.99
C GLU A 239 29.43 7.95 -38.65
N GLU A 240 28.82 8.65 -39.61
CA GLU A 240 27.54 9.35 -39.43
C GLU A 240 26.39 8.38 -39.09
N LEU A 241 26.31 7.23 -39.76
CA LEU A 241 25.27 6.22 -39.51
C LEU A 241 25.35 5.60 -38.10
N PHE A 242 26.57 5.38 -37.60
CA PHE A 242 26.77 4.83 -36.25
C PHE A 242 26.61 5.87 -35.13
N GLU A 243 26.80 7.15 -35.41
CA GLU A 243 26.48 8.25 -34.49
C GLU A 243 24.96 8.41 -34.32
N GLU A 244 24.19 8.20 -35.40
CA GLU A 244 22.73 8.30 -35.38
C GLU A 244 22.05 7.13 -34.64
N ASP A 245 22.52 5.90 -34.86
CA ASP A 245 22.05 4.71 -34.12
C ASP A 245 23.16 3.67 -33.92
N SER A 246 23.74 3.70 -32.72
CA SER A 246 24.82 2.78 -32.32
C SER A 246 24.41 1.30 -32.19
N SER A 247 23.11 0.98 -32.31
CA SER A 247 22.56 -0.36 -32.17
C SER A 247 22.30 -1.09 -33.49
N GLN A 248 22.53 -0.42 -34.63
CA GLN A 248 22.35 -0.99 -35.96
C GLN A 248 23.23 -2.22 -36.20
N THR A 249 22.64 -3.20 -36.88
CA THR A 249 23.33 -4.43 -37.28
C THR A 249 24.03 -4.26 -38.63
N GLN A 250 25.08 -5.06 -38.89
CA GLN A 250 25.80 -5.05 -40.18
C GLN A 250 24.87 -5.25 -41.39
N LYS A 251 23.77 -6.00 -41.21
CA LYS A 251 22.81 -6.28 -42.27
C LYS A 251 21.93 -5.08 -42.58
N GLU A 252 21.59 -4.27 -41.57
CA GLU A 252 20.84 -3.03 -41.74
C GLU A 252 21.72 -1.96 -42.39
N LEU A 253 22.98 -1.86 -41.98
CA LEU A 253 23.95 -0.95 -42.58
C LEU A 253 24.22 -1.26 -44.06
N ALA A 254 24.37 -2.53 -44.43
CA ALA A 254 24.54 -2.94 -45.83
C ALA A 254 23.33 -2.57 -46.71
N LEU A 255 22.12 -2.64 -46.14
CA LEU A 255 20.88 -2.22 -46.78
C LEU A 255 20.81 -0.70 -46.97
N THR A 256 21.19 0.06 -45.95
CA THR A 256 21.18 1.54 -45.98
C THR A 256 22.21 2.10 -46.96
N LEU A 257 23.35 1.44 -47.11
CA LEU A 257 24.44 1.86 -48.02
C LEU A 257 24.32 1.27 -49.44
N GLU A 258 23.25 0.51 -49.72
CA GLU A 258 23.02 -0.18 -51.00
C GLU A 258 24.20 -1.07 -51.48
N VAL A 259 24.96 -1.61 -50.53
CA VAL A 259 26.09 -2.51 -50.81
C VAL A 259 25.62 -3.96 -50.65
N THR A 260 25.44 -4.68 -51.77
CA THR A 260 25.08 -6.12 -51.79
C THR A 260 26.21 -7.04 -51.34
#